data_AF-A0A5R8QIG3-F1
#
_entry.id   AF-A0A5R8QIG3-F1
#
_cell.length_a   1.000
_cell.length_b   1.000
_cell.length_c   1.000
_cell.angle_alpha   90.00
_cell.angle_beta   90.00
_cell.angle_gamma   90.00
#
_symmetry.space_group_name_H-M   'P 1'
#
loop_
_entity.id
_entity.type
_entity.pdbx_description
1 polymer ?
#
loop_
_entity_poly.entity_id
_entity_poly.type
_entity_poly.pdbx_seq_one_letter_code
_entity_poly.pdbx_strand_id
1 'polypeptide(L)'
;MKRSRLTLFRLVFALSLFARAGAPAIAAEDELPKRRPGLWRISTISPEVGLQTNDVCIEEGDSIISAQDESCTKLSVTRANDQIIVTIECGPKDSREVTSLLFTGDFQNWYRAQSRITAKENRSGFTIDAKFLSERCARKTPSPEKRD
;
A
#
# COMPACT_ATOMS: atom_id res chain seq x y z
N MET A 1 71.13 33.47 9.95
CA MET A 1 70.24 33.44 8.76
C MET A 1 70.44 32.13 7.99
N LYS A 2 69.49 31.19 8.08
CA LYS A 2 69.11 30.19 7.06
C LYS A 2 68.09 29.24 7.69
N ARG A 3 66.89 29.21 7.12
CA ARG A 3 65.79 28.31 7.49
C ARG A 3 66.02 26.98 6.77
N SER A 4 65.86 25.87 7.49
CA SER A 4 65.45 24.60 6.88
C SER A 4 64.53 23.86 7.85
N ARG A 5 63.31 23.61 7.37
CA ARG A 5 62.27 22.79 8.00
C ARG A 5 62.42 21.33 7.53
N LEU A 6 61.62 20.46 8.14
CA LEU A 6 61.56 18.99 8.07
C LEU A 6 62.50 18.37 9.11
N THR A 7 62.03 17.63 10.11
CA THR A 7 61.12 16.48 10.00
C THR A 7 60.59 16.16 11.41
N LEU A 8 59.32 15.78 11.58
CA LEU A 8 58.92 14.64 12.43
C LEU A 8 57.40 14.48 12.43
N PHE A 9 56.99 13.43 11.72
CA PHE A 9 55.71 12.74 11.81
C PHE A 9 55.32 12.44 13.27
N ARG A 10 54.09 12.79 13.66
CA ARG A 10 53.30 11.95 14.55
C ARG A 10 51.86 11.86 14.06
N LEU A 11 51.50 10.62 13.70
CA LEU A 11 50.18 10.11 13.40
C LEU A 11 49.14 10.61 14.41
N VAL A 12 48.03 11.15 13.91
CA VAL A 12 46.74 11.10 14.60
C VAL A 12 45.76 10.44 13.64
N PHE A 13 45.64 9.12 13.75
CA PHE A 13 44.64 8.32 13.05
C PHE A 13 43.30 8.54 13.78
N ALA A 14 42.53 9.52 13.35
CA ALA A 14 41.13 9.65 13.78
C ALA A 14 40.31 8.60 13.00
N LEU A 15 40.07 7.44 13.63
CA LEU A 15 39.10 6.45 13.16
C LEU A 15 37.70 7.05 13.30
N SER A 16 37.22 7.72 12.26
CA SER A 16 35.81 8.07 12.12
C SER A 16 35.02 6.80 11.83
N LEU A 17 34.53 6.14 12.88
CA LEU A 17 33.50 5.11 12.78
C LEU A 17 32.24 5.75 12.19
N PHE A 18 32.07 5.64 10.88
CA PHE A 18 30.79 5.84 10.22
C PHE A 18 29.85 4.71 10.66
N ALA A 19 29.17 4.91 11.79
CA ALA A 19 28.02 4.12 12.17
C ALA A 19 26.93 4.37 11.12
N ARG A 20 26.89 3.51 10.11
CA ARG A 20 25.80 3.47 9.14
C ARG A 20 24.57 2.98 9.88
N ALA A 21 23.79 3.91 10.42
CA ALA A 21 22.47 3.66 10.97
C ALA A 21 21.64 3.02 9.85
N GLY A 22 21.51 1.70 9.88
CA GLY A 22 20.50 1.00 9.10
C GLY A 22 19.17 1.46 9.63
N ALA A 23 18.48 2.32 8.87
CA ALA A 23 17.09 2.63 9.17
C ALA A 23 16.31 1.30 9.22
N PRO A 24 15.47 1.07 10.23
CA PRO A 24 14.63 -0.11 10.26
C PRO A 24 13.77 -0.09 9.01
N ALA A 25 13.79 -1.19 8.25
CA ALA A 25 12.85 -1.39 7.17
C ALA A 25 11.47 -1.59 7.79
N ILE A 26 10.68 -0.52 7.89
CA ILE A 26 9.26 -0.63 8.21
C ILE A 26 8.62 -1.51 7.11
N ALA A 27 7.84 -2.50 7.52
CA ALA A 27 7.13 -3.34 6.56
C ALA A 27 6.09 -2.46 5.85
N ALA A 28 6.05 -2.52 4.51
CA ALA A 28 5.18 -1.65 3.71
C ALA A 28 3.68 -1.79 4.04
N GLU A 29 3.29 -2.90 4.68
CA GLU A 29 1.92 -3.13 5.16
C GLU A 29 1.55 -2.24 6.35
N ASP A 30 2.49 -1.93 7.25
CA ASP A 30 2.25 -1.02 8.39
C ASP A 30 2.00 0.42 7.91
N GLU A 31 2.42 0.72 6.69
CA GLU A 31 2.27 2.03 6.05
C GLU A 31 0.94 2.19 5.29
N LEU A 32 0.16 1.12 5.10
CA LEU A 32 -1.13 1.17 4.43
C LEU A 32 -2.18 1.93 5.27
N PRO A 33 -3.15 2.61 4.64
CA PRO A 33 -4.21 3.26 5.37
C PRO A 33 -5.11 2.23 6.06
N LYS A 34 -5.38 2.48 7.35
CA LYS A 34 -6.22 1.63 8.18
C LYS A 34 -7.66 2.12 8.15
N ARG A 35 -8.57 1.23 7.78
CA ARG A 35 -10.01 1.49 7.81
C ARG A 35 -10.54 1.31 9.24
N ARG A 36 -11.51 2.13 9.63
CA ARG A 36 -12.29 1.90 10.85
C ARG A 36 -12.97 0.53 10.79
N PRO A 37 -12.87 -0.32 11.84
CA PRO A 37 -13.62 -1.56 11.90
C PRO A 37 -15.14 -1.34 11.90
N GLY A 38 -15.87 -2.20 11.20
CA GLY A 38 -17.33 -2.14 11.09
C GLY A 38 -17.84 -2.44 9.68
N LEU A 39 -19.11 -2.12 9.44
CA LEU A 39 -19.77 -2.34 8.16
C LEU A 39 -19.51 -1.18 7.20
N TRP A 40 -19.00 -1.50 6.02
CA TRP A 40 -18.73 -0.55 4.95
C TRP A 40 -19.53 -0.91 3.70
N ARG A 41 -20.07 0.10 3.00
CA ARG A 41 -20.50 -0.05 1.61
C ARG A 41 -19.32 0.21 0.70
N ILE A 42 -19.03 -0.71 -0.20
CA ILE A 42 -17.95 -0.61 -1.19
C ILE A 42 -18.59 -0.71 -2.58
N SER A 43 -18.44 0.36 -3.35
CA SER A 43 -18.90 0.47 -4.73
C SER A 43 -17.69 0.49 -5.65
N THR A 44 -17.57 -0.49 -6.54
CA THR A 44 -16.52 -0.57 -7.54
C THR A 44 -17.11 -0.32 -8.92
N ILE A 45 -16.50 0.54 -9.71
CA ILE A 45 -16.86 0.76 -11.11
C ILE A 45 -15.65 0.51 -12.01
N SER A 46 -15.83 -0.32 -13.03
CA SER A 46 -14.85 -0.50 -14.11
C SER A 46 -15.58 -0.62 -15.47
N PRO A 47 -14.87 -0.41 -16.59
CA PRO A 47 -15.44 -0.59 -17.92
C PRO A 47 -15.96 -2.02 -18.18
N GLU A 48 -15.34 -3.03 -17.59
CA GLU A 48 -15.59 -4.44 -17.89
C GLU A 48 -16.82 -5.00 -17.16
N VAL A 49 -17.04 -4.59 -15.90
CA VAL A 49 -18.11 -5.15 -15.04
C VAL A 49 -19.18 -4.13 -14.65
N GLY A 50 -19.02 -2.86 -15.03
CA GLY A 50 -19.92 -1.78 -14.63
C GLY A 50 -19.83 -1.47 -13.13
N LEU A 51 -20.90 -0.89 -12.58
CA LEU A 51 -20.99 -0.58 -11.15
C LEU A 51 -21.43 -1.82 -10.35
N GLN A 52 -20.61 -2.25 -9.40
CA GLN A 52 -20.89 -3.29 -8.43
C GLN A 52 -20.86 -2.68 -7.03
N THR A 53 -21.82 -3.02 -6.16
CA THR A 53 -21.87 -2.49 -4.79
C THR A 53 -22.15 -3.60 -3.80
N ASN A 54 -21.34 -3.70 -2.76
CA ASN A 54 -21.46 -4.70 -1.71
C ASN A 54 -21.23 -4.08 -0.34
N ASP A 55 -21.91 -4.59 0.67
CA ASP A 55 -21.65 -4.24 2.06
C ASP A 55 -20.70 -5.29 2.67
N VAL A 56 -19.57 -4.83 3.21
CA VAL A 56 -18.47 -5.67 3.70
C VAL A 56 -18.17 -5.31 5.15
N CYS A 57 -18.06 -6.33 5.99
CA CYS A 57 -17.56 -6.16 7.35
C CYS A 57 -16.02 -6.09 7.30
N ILE A 58 -15.45 -5.04 7.88
CA ILE A 58 -14.01 -4.84 8.00
C ILE A 58 -13.65 -5.01 9.48
N GLU A 59 -12.73 -5.90 9.78
CA GLU A 59 -12.23 -6.18 11.12
C GLU A 59 -10.95 -5.37 11.42
N GLU A 60 -10.52 -5.39 12.69
CA GLU A 60 -9.24 -4.80 13.06
C GLU A 60 -8.09 -5.60 12.43
N GLY A 61 -7.20 -4.92 11.73
CA GLY A 61 -6.09 -5.55 11.01
C GLY A 61 -6.39 -5.94 9.56
N ASP A 62 -7.65 -5.83 9.10
CA ASP A 62 -8.00 -6.09 7.71
C ASP A 62 -7.30 -5.10 6.76
N SER A 63 -6.38 -5.64 5.95
CA SER A 63 -5.68 -4.87 4.94
C SER A 63 -6.62 -4.33 3.87
N ILE A 64 -6.43 -3.06 3.51
CA ILE A 64 -7.14 -2.41 2.39
C ILE A 64 -6.71 -2.96 1.03
N ILE A 65 -5.53 -3.57 0.97
CA ILE A 65 -5.01 -4.28 -0.19
C ILE A 65 -5.23 -5.77 0.04
N SER A 66 -5.89 -6.44 -0.91
CA SER A 66 -6.05 -7.89 -0.87
C SER A 66 -4.69 -8.61 -0.83
N ALA A 67 -4.67 -9.84 -0.31
CA ALA A 67 -3.47 -10.66 -0.30
C ALA A 67 -2.86 -10.71 -1.72
N GLN A 68 -1.57 -10.45 -1.81
CA GLN A 68 -0.84 -10.46 -3.08
C GLN A 68 -0.36 -11.88 -3.39
N ASP A 69 -0.38 -12.25 -4.67
CA ASP A 69 0.21 -13.50 -5.12
C ASP A 69 1.74 -13.48 -4.93
N GLU A 70 2.34 -14.65 -4.73
CA GLU A 70 3.81 -14.79 -4.55
C GLU A 70 4.61 -14.27 -5.77
N SER A 71 3.96 -14.13 -6.92
CA SER A 71 4.55 -13.59 -8.14
C SER A 71 4.69 -12.05 -8.14
N CYS A 72 4.18 -11.38 -7.11
CA CYS A 72 4.24 -9.94 -6.96
C CYS A 72 5.48 -9.50 -6.18
N THR A 73 6.11 -8.44 -6.67
CA THR A 73 7.17 -7.74 -5.96
C THR A 73 6.64 -7.08 -4.69
N LYS A 74 7.55 -6.69 -3.79
CA LYS A 74 7.19 -5.97 -2.56
C LYS A 74 6.41 -4.70 -2.88
N LEU A 75 5.29 -4.54 -2.21
CA LEU A 75 4.41 -3.38 -2.30
C LEU A 75 5.16 -2.08 -1.92
N SER A 76 4.97 -1.04 -2.74
CA SER A 76 5.52 0.30 -2.51
C SER A 76 4.41 1.25 -2.07
N VAL A 77 4.59 1.93 -0.95
CA VAL A 77 3.69 2.99 -0.47
C VAL A 77 4.38 4.34 -0.60
N THR A 78 3.69 5.31 -1.19
CA THR A 78 4.14 6.70 -1.25
C THR A 78 3.06 7.60 -0.69
N ARG A 79 3.41 8.41 0.31
CA ARG A 79 2.51 9.42 0.89
C ARG A 79 2.81 10.78 0.29
N ALA A 80 1.79 11.45 -0.21
CA ALA A 80 1.88 12.79 -0.76
C ALA A 80 0.71 13.63 -0.24
N ASN A 81 0.96 14.42 0.81
CA ASN A 81 -0.06 15.22 1.50
C ASN A 81 -1.22 14.33 2.02
N ASP A 82 -2.42 14.53 1.49
CA ASP A 82 -3.67 13.84 1.80
C ASP A 82 -3.91 12.58 0.95
N GLN A 83 -2.93 12.23 0.10
CA GLN A 83 -2.99 11.11 -0.82
C GLN A 83 -2.00 10.02 -0.44
N ILE A 84 -2.42 8.77 -0.65
CA ILE A 84 -1.56 7.60 -0.49
C ILE A 84 -1.58 6.84 -1.81
N ILE A 85 -0.42 6.67 -2.42
CA ILE A 85 -0.25 5.89 -3.64
C ILE A 85 0.36 4.55 -3.26
N VAL A 86 -0.31 3.47 -3.65
CA VAL A 86 0.17 2.10 -3.49
C VAL A 86 0.46 1.53 -4.87
N THR A 87 1.68 1.06 -5.09
CA THR A 87 2.07 0.42 -6.36
C THR A 87 2.46 -1.03 -6.11
N ILE A 88 1.87 -1.90 -6.93
CA ILE A 88 2.06 -3.34 -6.94
C ILE A 88 2.54 -3.72 -8.33
N GLU A 89 3.65 -4.45 -8.41
CA GLU A 89 4.14 -5.00 -9.67
C GLU A 89 4.15 -6.52 -9.59
N CYS A 90 3.47 -7.19 -10.51
CA CYS A 90 3.34 -8.65 -10.54
C CYS A 90 3.90 -9.26 -11.83
N GLY A 91 4.44 -10.47 -11.73
CA GLY A 91 4.95 -11.23 -12.85
C GLY A 91 6.40 -10.92 -13.27
N PRO A 92 6.93 -11.70 -14.24
CA PRO A 92 8.30 -11.56 -14.72
C PRO A 92 8.48 -10.27 -15.54
N LYS A 93 9.72 -9.80 -15.66
CA LYS A 93 10.07 -8.49 -16.23
C LYS A 93 9.42 -8.18 -17.58
N ASP A 94 9.32 -9.17 -18.48
CA ASP A 94 8.83 -9.00 -19.86
C ASP A 94 7.30 -9.08 -19.99
N SER A 95 6.59 -9.41 -18.91
CA SER A 95 5.12 -9.45 -18.85
C SER A 95 4.60 -8.85 -17.54
N ARG A 96 5.33 -7.89 -17.00
CA ARG A 96 5.02 -7.27 -15.72
C ARG A 96 3.71 -6.50 -15.80
N GLU A 97 2.81 -6.82 -14.88
CA GLU A 97 1.63 -6.03 -14.61
C GLU A 97 1.95 -5.03 -13.51
N VAL A 98 1.63 -3.75 -13.73
CA VAL A 98 1.80 -2.68 -12.74
C VAL A 98 0.43 -2.12 -12.40
N THR A 99 0.04 -2.28 -11.14
CA THR A 99 -1.19 -1.72 -10.56
C THR A 99 -0.81 -0.60 -9.61
N SER A 100 -1.28 0.61 -9.89
CA SER A 100 -1.15 1.77 -9.00
C SER A 100 -2.52 2.18 -8.48
N LEU A 101 -2.65 2.31 -7.16
CA LEU A 101 -3.86 2.69 -6.46
C LEU A 101 -3.63 4.04 -5.77
N LEU A 102 -4.37 5.06 -6.18
CA LEU A 102 -4.43 6.34 -5.50
C LEU A 102 -5.58 6.31 -4.49
N PHE A 103 -5.25 6.36 -3.20
CA PHE A 103 -6.21 6.49 -2.12
C PHE A 103 -6.34 7.93 -1.64
N THR A 104 -7.59 8.34 -1.40
CA THR A 104 -7.98 9.62 -0.79
C THR A 104 -9.09 9.39 0.23
N GLY A 105 -9.20 10.29 1.22
CA GLY A 105 -10.26 10.26 2.23
C GLY A 105 -9.71 10.23 3.66
N ASP A 106 -10.61 9.97 4.62
CA ASP A 106 -10.27 9.92 6.05
C ASP A 106 -10.15 8.49 6.60
N PHE A 107 -10.59 7.49 5.84
CA PHE A 107 -10.62 6.06 6.21
C PHE A 107 -11.42 5.74 7.49
N GLN A 108 -12.05 6.73 8.11
CA GLN A 108 -12.92 6.62 9.28
C GLN A 108 -14.39 6.62 8.89
N ASN A 109 -14.72 7.33 7.83
CA ASN A 109 -16.07 7.55 7.33
C ASN A 109 -16.19 7.26 5.84
N TRP A 110 -15.14 7.57 5.07
CA TRP A 110 -15.14 7.33 3.63
C TRP A 110 -13.71 7.24 3.06
N TYR A 111 -13.58 6.59 1.91
CA TYR A 111 -12.40 6.70 1.07
C TYR A 111 -12.76 6.48 -0.40
N ARG A 112 -11.90 6.97 -1.29
CA ARG A 112 -11.90 6.63 -2.72
C ARG A 112 -10.56 6.04 -3.10
N ALA A 113 -10.58 4.96 -3.87
CA ALA A 113 -9.39 4.39 -4.50
C ALA A 113 -9.55 4.45 -6.03
N GLN A 114 -8.56 4.98 -6.73
CA GLN A 114 -8.53 5.00 -8.18
C GLN A 114 -7.37 4.14 -8.66
N SER A 115 -7.66 3.13 -9.47
CA SER A 115 -6.63 2.24 -9.98
C SER A 115 -6.22 2.60 -11.40
N ARG A 116 -4.94 2.40 -11.67
CA ARG A 116 -4.37 2.34 -13.01
C ARG A 116 -3.60 1.04 -13.13
N ILE A 117 -4.04 0.19 -14.03
CA ILE A 117 -3.43 -1.11 -14.31
C ILE A 117 -2.79 -1.02 -15.69
N THR A 118 -1.52 -1.43 -15.79
CA THR A 118 -0.79 -1.49 -17.05
C THR A 118 -0.16 -2.87 -17.20
N ALA A 119 -0.48 -3.56 -18.29
CA ALA A 119 0.13 -4.83 -18.65
C ALA A 119 0.52 -4.78 -20.14
N LYS A 120 1.82 -4.71 -20.43
CA LYS A 120 2.34 -4.42 -21.78
C LYS A 120 1.72 -3.14 -22.34
N GLU A 121 1.01 -3.23 -23.47
CA GLU A 121 0.31 -2.09 -24.12
C GLU A 121 -1.11 -1.86 -23.60
N ASN A 122 -1.66 -2.82 -22.83
CA ASN A 122 -3.01 -2.72 -22.32
C ASN A 122 -3.05 -1.83 -21.06
N ARG A 123 -4.03 -0.93 -21.03
CA ARG A 123 -4.31 -0.06 -19.89
C ARG A 123 -5.75 -0.24 -19.47
N SER A 124 -5.97 -0.46 -18.19
CA SER A 124 -7.29 -0.58 -17.59
C SER A 124 -7.27 0.06 -16.20
N GLY A 125 -8.41 0.01 -15.51
CA GLY A 125 -8.54 0.53 -14.17
C GLY A 125 -9.97 0.47 -13.67
N PHE A 126 -10.12 0.81 -12.41
CA PHE A 126 -11.39 0.85 -11.71
C PHE A 126 -11.36 1.99 -10.68
N THR A 127 -12.54 2.42 -10.24
CA THR A 127 -12.68 3.31 -9.09
C THR A 127 -13.46 2.60 -8.02
N ILE A 128 -13.01 2.69 -6.78
CA ILE A 128 -13.71 2.25 -5.59
C ILE A 128 -14.14 3.48 -4.81
N ASP A 129 -15.42 3.55 -4.48
CA ASP A 129 -15.96 4.46 -3.47
C ASP A 129 -16.41 3.64 -2.26
N ALA A 130 -15.98 4.04 -1.07
CA ALA A 130 -16.33 3.34 0.15
C ALA A 130 -16.89 4.30 1.20
N LYS A 131 -17.94 3.86 1.87
CA LYS A 131 -18.62 4.61 2.93
C LYS A 131 -18.85 3.73 4.15
N PHE A 132 -18.46 4.22 5.31
CA PHE A 132 -18.77 3.60 6.58
C PHE A 132 -20.28 3.69 6.85
N LEU A 133 -20.89 2.56 7.20
CA LEU A 133 -22.31 2.48 7.49
C LEU A 133 -22.58 2.39 8.99
N SER A 134 -21.88 1.50 9.70
CA SER A 134 -22.09 1.31 11.14
C SER A 134 -20.97 0.52 11.79
N GLU A 135 -20.83 0.62 13.11
CA GLU A 135 -19.89 -0.20 13.89
C GLU A 135 -20.29 -1.68 13.98
N ARG A 136 -21.55 -2.00 13.67
CA ARG A 136 -22.08 -3.36 13.81
C ARG A 136 -22.06 -4.06 12.47
N CYS A 137 -21.27 -5.12 12.36
CA CYS A 137 -21.45 -6.08 11.30
C CYS A 137 -22.68 -6.93 11.61
N ALA A 138 -23.69 -6.91 10.74
CA ALA A 138 -24.80 -7.84 10.87
C ALA A 138 -24.24 -9.26 10.81
N ARG A 139 -24.52 -10.09 11.83
CA ARG A 139 -24.18 -11.51 11.78
C ARG A 139 -24.80 -12.07 10.50
N LYS A 140 -24.00 -12.74 9.66
CA LYS A 140 -24.51 -13.48 8.50
C LYS A 140 -25.61 -14.42 9.01
N THR A 141 -26.88 -14.10 8.73
CA THR A 141 -27.94 -15.10 8.83
C THR A 141 -27.59 -16.17 7.81
N PRO A 142 -27.44 -17.45 8.18
CA PRO A 142 -27.24 -18.51 7.21
C PRO A 142 -28.37 -18.45 6.19
N SER A 143 -28.03 -18.45 4.90
CA SER A 143 -29.02 -18.65 3.84
C SER A 143 -29.76 -19.97 4.13
N PRO A 144 -31.10 -20.02 4.07
CA PRO A 144 -31.80 -21.28 4.26
C PRO A 144 -31.33 -22.27 3.20
N GLU A 145 -30.68 -23.33 3.67
CA GLU A 145 -30.30 -24.50 2.91
C GLU A 145 -31.55 -25.04 2.21
N LYS A 146 -31.48 -25.14 0.87
CA LYS A 146 -32.55 -25.65 0.04
C LYS A 146 -32.74 -27.11 0.40
N ARG A 147 -33.78 -27.42 1.17
CA ARG A 147 -34.20 -28.79 1.46
C ARG A 147 -34.83 -29.34 0.18
N ASP A 148 -34.11 -30.24 -0.48
CA ASP A 148 -34.62 -31.10 -1.55
C ASP A 148 -35.75 -32.03 -1.04
#